data_AF-A0AA35RQT9-F1
#
_entry.id   AF-A0AA35RQT9-F1
#
_cell.length_a   1.000
_cell.length_b   1.000
_cell.length_c   1.000
_cell.angle_alpha   90.00
_cell.angle_beta   90.00
_cell.angle_gamma   90.00
#
_symmetry.space_group_name_H-M   'P 1'
#
loop_
_entity.id
_entity.type
_entity.pdbx_description
1 polymer ?
#
loop_
_entity_poly.entity_id
_entity_poly.type
_entity_poly.pdbx_seq_one_letter_code
_entity_poly.pdbx_strand_id
1 'polypeptide(L)'
;MRSVCDSVYRWRSGAAIVWTCVLSCPALVLYQLLALCNPLHPFTWIQDWLSSVLSARSFVFACLYLLTLSNTLVIYSTTCAVVLPVYKTRLSVIWGVLRPPRLLVVASYALLGGGASYCLAELAGYHYLWSPHQSCRYCLNEYLFFHAAHGAFIGLRYGVRYYLLKESFMVFPSIQQHKLFRLRGHVTSHVREALTRTLGGLRYFYPLYFLLGYYPRNRVIRLLGLQLRDDVRLTSLSSLMDLGLFTSLLVAGTTIHVGWSFGLRIFRTFQTQVYRVCVTGN
;
A
#
# COMPACT_ATOMS: atom_id res chain seq x y z
N MET A 1 -11.22 16.61 31.33
CA MET A 1 -11.80 15.43 30.63
C MET A 1 -11.43 15.39 29.14
N ARG A 2 -11.67 16.43 28.32
CA ARG A 2 -11.24 16.44 26.90
C ARG A 2 -9.73 16.19 26.70
N SER A 3 -8.86 16.84 27.48
CA SER A 3 -7.41 16.64 27.42
C SER A 3 -6.95 15.21 27.71
N VAL A 4 -7.67 14.49 28.59
CA VAL A 4 -7.38 13.08 28.94
C VAL A 4 -7.87 12.15 27.84
N CYS A 5 -9.04 12.41 27.25
CA CYS A 5 -9.53 11.63 26.10
C CYS A 5 -8.61 11.79 24.87
N ASP A 6 -8.11 13.01 24.62
CA ASP A 6 -7.21 13.28 23.50
C ASP A 6 -5.85 12.61 23.68
N SER A 7 -5.29 12.60 24.89
CA SER A 7 -4.03 11.92 25.17
C SER A 7 -4.14 10.40 25.00
N VAL A 8 -5.24 9.81 25.48
CA VAL A 8 -5.52 8.37 25.34
C VAL A 8 -5.73 8.00 23.86
N TYR A 9 -6.44 8.81 23.09
CA TYR A 9 -6.64 8.59 21.66
C TYR A 9 -5.31 8.62 20.88
N ARG A 10 -4.46 9.61 21.15
CA ARG A 10 -3.13 9.74 20.53
C ARG A 10 -2.22 8.58 20.89
N TRP A 11 -2.19 8.19 22.17
CA TRP A 11 -1.43 7.02 22.63
C TRP A 11 -1.87 5.74 21.92
N ARG A 12 -3.19 5.48 21.86
CA ARG A 12 -3.75 4.30 21.18
C ARG A 12 -3.44 4.29 19.68
N SER A 13 -3.51 5.45 19.05
CA SER A 13 -3.17 5.61 17.64
C SER A 13 -1.68 5.33 17.39
N GLY A 14 -0.80 5.88 18.22
CA GLY A 14 0.65 5.63 18.16
C GLY A 14 0.97 4.15 18.37
N ALA A 15 0.40 3.52 19.40
CA ALA A 15 0.58 2.10 19.66
C ALA A 15 0.11 1.24 18.47
N ALA A 16 -1.04 1.55 17.86
CA ALA A 16 -1.52 0.82 16.69
C ALA A 16 -0.57 0.94 15.49
N ILE A 17 -0.01 2.13 15.24
CA ILE A 17 0.96 2.35 14.16
C ILE A 17 2.22 1.52 14.41
N VAL A 18 2.80 1.58 15.61
CA VAL A 18 4.00 0.82 15.97
C VAL A 18 3.77 -0.69 15.81
N TRP A 19 2.66 -1.21 16.33
CA TRP A 19 2.32 -2.62 16.20
C TRP A 19 2.09 -3.04 14.75
N THR A 20 1.51 -2.17 13.93
CA THR A 20 1.35 -2.45 12.49
C THR A 20 2.70 -2.55 11.80
N CYS A 21 3.63 -1.61 12.07
CA CYS A 21 4.97 -1.65 11.50
C CYS A 21 5.71 -2.94 11.89
N VAL A 22 5.74 -3.26 13.19
CA VAL A 22 6.41 -4.47 13.70
C VAL A 22 5.86 -5.74 13.05
N LEU A 23 4.54 -5.86 12.96
CA LEU A 23 3.89 -7.04 12.38
C LEU A 23 4.01 -7.11 10.85
N SER A 24 4.30 -5.97 10.19
CA SER A 24 4.54 -5.94 8.74
C SER A 24 5.97 -6.33 8.33
N CYS A 25 6.94 -6.31 9.25
CA CYS A 25 8.32 -6.71 8.95
C CYS A 25 8.44 -8.15 8.44
N PRO A 26 7.83 -9.17 9.07
CA PRO A 26 7.84 -10.54 8.54
C PRO A 26 7.18 -10.66 7.16
N ALA A 27 6.13 -9.86 6.91
CA ALA A 27 5.45 -9.85 5.61
C ALA A 27 6.33 -9.26 4.50
N LEU A 28 7.19 -8.27 4.80
CA LEU A 28 8.17 -7.74 3.86
C LEU A 28 9.27 -8.74 3.52
N VAL A 29 9.76 -9.48 4.52
CA VAL A 29 10.76 -10.53 4.29
C VAL A 29 10.17 -11.64 3.42
N LEU A 30 8.92 -12.04 3.69
CA LEU A 30 8.18 -13.01 2.87
C LEU A 30 7.94 -12.48 1.45
N TYR A 31 7.59 -11.19 1.31
CA TYR A 31 7.45 -10.55 0.01
C TYR A 31 8.75 -10.64 -0.80
N GLN A 32 9.88 -10.29 -0.21
CA GLN A 32 11.18 -10.30 -0.88
C GLN A 32 11.59 -11.72 -1.29
N LEU A 33 11.28 -12.72 -0.46
CA LEU A 33 11.46 -14.13 -0.78
C LEU A 33 10.64 -14.50 -2.03
N LEU A 34 9.34 -14.18 -2.04
CA LEU A 34 8.45 -14.50 -3.16
C LEU A 34 8.80 -13.75 -4.45
N ALA A 35 9.23 -12.49 -4.34
CA ALA A 35 9.55 -11.64 -5.48
C ALA A 35 10.85 -12.06 -6.19
N LEU A 36 11.85 -12.50 -5.43
CA LEU A 36 13.13 -12.99 -5.96
C LEU A 36 13.10 -14.47 -6.34
N CYS A 37 11.97 -15.16 -6.14
CA CYS A 37 11.86 -16.61 -6.29
C CYS A 37 12.24 -17.08 -7.69
N ASN A 38 13.34 -17.82 -7.79
CA ASN A 38 13.74 -18.52 -9.00
C ASN A 38 13.69 -20.05 -8.76
N PRO A 39 12.66 -20.75 -9.25
CA PRO A 39 12.50 -22.18 -9.01
C PRO A 39 13.58 -23.04 -9.69
N LEU A 40 14.31 -22.50 -10.67
CA LEU A 40 15.30 -23.24 -11.44
C LEU A 40 16.66 -23.35 -10.73
N HIS A 41 16.96 -22.44 -9.79
CA HIS A 41 18.22 -22.43 -9.06
C HIS A 41 18.00 -22.11 -7.57
N PRO A 42 17.61 -23.10 -6.76
CA PRO A 42 17.18 -22.87 -5.38
C PRO A 42 18.31 -22.38 -4.46
N PHE A 43 19.54 -22.88 -4.63
CA PHE A 43 20.66 -22.51 -3.76
C PHE A 43 21.17 -21.09 -4.02
N THR A 44 21.32 -20.69 -5.29
CA THR A 44 21.76 -19.34 -5.66
C THR A 44 20.70 -18.32 -5.29
N TRP A 45 19.42 -18.63 -5.52
CA TRP A 45 18.31 -17.77 -5.12
C TRP A 45 18.29 -17.48 -3.61
N ILE A 46 18.51 -18.47 -2.76
CA ILE A 46 18.52 -18.25 -1.30
C ILE A 46 19.71 -17.38 -0.88
N GLN A 47 20.88 -17.56 -1.51
CA GLN A 47 22.05 -16.72 -1.27
C GLN A 47 21.82 -15.26 -1.72
N ASP A 48 21.25 -15.07 -2.90
CA ASP A 48 20.89 -13.76 -3.44
C ASP A 48 19.82 -13.07 -2.60
N TRP A 49 18.81 -13.82 -2.14
CA TRP A 49 17.80 -13.32 -1.22
C TRP A 49 18.42 -12.90 0.12
N LEU A 50 19.26 -13.74 0.72
CA LEU A 50 19.86 -13.45 2.02
C LEU A 50 20.76 -12.21 1.96
N SER A 51 21.61 -12.12 0.91
CA SER A 51 22.46 -10.95 0.68
C SER A 51 21.64 -9.68 0.40
N SER A 52 20.53 -9.81 -0.33
CA SER A 52 19.60 -8.71 -0.60
C SER A 52 18.87 -8.25 0.67
N VAL A 53 18.40 -9.16 1.54
CA VAL A 53 17.73 -8.83 2.81
C VAL A 53 18.69 -8.15 3.80
N LEU A 54 19.96 -8.56 3.84
CA LEU A 54 20.98 -7.99 4.73
C LEU A 54 21.60 -6.69 4.19
N SER A 55 21.33 -6.33 2.94
CA SER A 55 21.86 -5.10 2.34
C SER A 55 21.33 -3.84 3.03
N ALA A 56 22.21 -2.85 3.23
CA ALA A 56 21.78 -1.53 3.72
C ALA A 56 20.71 -0.88 2.83
N ARG A 57 20.72 -1.19 1.53
CA ARG A 57 19.71 -0.71 0.57
C ARG A 57 18.31 -1.24 0.90
N SER A 58 18.18 -2.55 1.12
CA SER A 58 16.88 -3.14 1.41
C SER A 58 16.34 -2.63 2.74
N PHE A 59 17.21 -2.43 3.73
CA PHE A 59 16.84 -1.77 4.99
C PHE A 59 16.24 -0.39 4.76
N VAL A 60 16.88 0.47 3.96
CA VAL A 60 16.36 1.81 3.65
C VAL A 60 15.00 1.75 2.95
N PHE A 61 14.84 0.92 1.93
CA PHE A 61 13.55 0.81 1.22
C PHE A 61 12.45 0.13 2.06
N ALA A 62 12.81 -0.80 2.95
CA ALA A 62 11.89 -1.34 3.93
C ALA A 62 11.42 -0.24 4.91
N CYS A 63 12.33 0.59 5.42
CA CYS A 63 11.98 1.74 6.26
C CYS A 63 11.06 2.74 5.52
N LEU A 64 11.36 3.06 4.25
CA LEU A 64 10.50 3.93 3.43
C LEU A 64 9.12 3.32 3.20
N TYR A 65 9.03 2.01 2.94
CA TYR A 65 7.74 1.33 2.86
C TYR A 65 6.97 1.42 4.19
N LEU A 66 7.61 1.15 5.33
CA LEU A 66 6.99 1.26 6.64
C LEU A 66 6.52 2.70 6.93
N LEU A 67 7.25 3.70 6.44
CA LEU A 67 6.84 5.10 6.49
C LEU A 67 5.59 5.35 5.66
N THR A 68 5.46 4.79 4.46
CA THR A 68 4.21 4.93 3.68
C THR A 68 3.04 4.28 4.41
N LEU A 69 3.24 3.09 4.99
CA LEU A 69 2.24 2.38 5.77
C LEU A 69 1.81 3.19 7.01
N SER A 70 2.73 3.74 7.77
CA SER A 70 2.40 4.56 8.95
C SER A 70 1.63 5.82 8.57
N ASN A 71 2.01 6.51 7.48
CA ASN A 71 1.29 7.68 6.98
C ASN A 71 -0.17 7.35 6.59
N THR A 72 -0.43 6.17 5.99
CA THR A 72 -1.83 5.78 5.70
C THR A 72 -2.69 5.65 6.95
N LEU A 73 -2.11 5.20 8.06
CA LEU A 73 -2.80 5.10 9.35
C LEU A 73 -2.97 6.46 10.03
N VAL A 74 -2.02 7.39 9.85
CA VAL A 74 -2.16 8.77 10.31
C VAL A 74 -3.28 9.50 9.55
N ILE A 75 -3.37 9.31 8.23
CA ILE A 75 -4.50 9.84 7.45
C ILE A 75 -5.80 9.21 7.95
N TYR A 76 -5.83 7.91 8.21
CA TYR A 76 -7.02 7.26 8.78
C TYR A 76 -7.39 7.85 10.14
N SER A 77 -6.44 8.03 11.07
CA SER A 77 -6.73 8.54 12.42
C SER A 77 -7.24 9.97 12.43
N THR A 78 -6.89 10.78 11.43
CA THR A 78 -7.33 12.17 11.28
C THR A 78 -8.64 12.31 10.51
N THR A 79 -8.95 11.37 9.61
CA THR A 79 -10.14 11.42 8.74
C THR A 79 -11.30 10.54 9.20
N CYS A 80 -11.06 9.68 10.19
CA CYS A 80 -12.10 8.84 10.77
C CYS A 80 -13.24 9.65 11.36
N ALA A 81 -14.45 9.30 10.96
CA ALA A 81 -15.68 9.88 11.48
C ALA A 81 -16.43 8.85 12.32
N VAL A 82 -16.89 9.27 13.51
CA VAL A 82 -17.74 8.45 14.37
C VAL A 82 -19.22 8.56 13.96
N VAL A 83 -19.59 9.63 13.23
CA VAL A 83 -20.96 9.91 12.80
C VAL A 83 -21.16 9.62 11.31
N LEU A 84 -22.13 8.75 10.99
CA LEU A 84 -22.50 8.40 9.62
C LEU A 84 -23.06 9.62 8.85
N PRO A 85 -22.50 10.02 7.70
CA PRO A 85 -23.07 11.01 6.83
C PRO A 85 -24.34 10.43 6.19
N VAL A 86 -25.45 11.13 6.39
CA VAL A 86 -26.74 10.80 5.80
C VAL A 86 -26.76 11.33 4.37
N TYR A 87 -26.61 10.44 3.39
CA TYR A 87 -26.78 10.77 1.97
C TYR A 87 -28.19 10.39 1.53
N LYS A 88 -28.90 11.34 0.91
CA LYS A 88 -30.29 11.13 0.46
C LYS A 88 -30.38 10.38 -0.88
N THR A 89 -29.35 10.43 -1.72
CA THR A 89 -29.33 9.80 -3.06
C THR A 89 -27.97 9.17 -3.38
N ARG A 90 -27.94 8.20 -4.33
CA ARG A 90 -26.67 7.58 -4.79
C ARG A 90 -25.73 8.58 -5.46
N LEU A 91 -26.28 9.55 -6.22
CA LEU A 91 -25.53 10.65 -6.80
C LEU A 91 -24.90 11.56 -5.73
N SER A 92 -25.60 11.80 -4.61
CA SER A 92 -25.07 12.57 -3.49
C SER A 92 -23.88 11.88 -2.82
N VAL A 93 -23.77 10.55 -2.88
CA VAL A 93 -22.60 9.81 -2.38
C VAL A 93 -21.39 10.06 -3.29
N ILE A 94 -21.56 9.96 -4.61
CA ILE A 94 -20.50 10.20 -5.60
C ILE A 94 -20.01 11.66 -5.52
N TRP A 95 -20.94 12.62 -5.50
CA TRP A 95 -20.63 14.03 -5.31
C TRP A 95 -19.96 14.30 -3.95
N GLY A 96 -20.32 13.49 -2.95
CA GLY A 96 -19.67 13.49 -1.65
C GLY A 96 -18.19 13.15 -1.72
N VAL A 97 -17.74 12.27 -2.62
CA VAL A 97 -16.31 11.93 -2.79
C VAL A 97 -15.56 13.06 -3.51
N LEU A 98 -16.21 13.75 -4.44
CA LEU A 98 -15.64 14.85 -5.23
C LEU A 98 -15.44 16.16 -4.44
N ARG A 99 -15.71 16.18 -3.12
CA ARG A 99 -15.44 17.36 -2.30
C ARG A 99 -13.93 17.62 -2.21
N PRO A 100 -13.45 18.87 -2.38
CA PRO A 100 -12.02 19.19 -2.37
C PRO A 100 -11.20 18.57 -1.22
N PRO A 101 -11.63 18.63 0.06
CA PRO A 101 -10.84 18.04 1.14
C PRO A 101 -10.76 16.50 1.07
N ARG A 102 -11.77 15.83 0.52
CA ARG A 102 -11.78 14.37 0.36
C ARG A 102 -10.96 13.95 -0.86
N LEU A 103 -10.96 14.76 -1.92
CA LEU A 103 -10.07 14.55 -3.07
C LEU A 103 -8.61 14.61 -2.65
N LEU A 104 -8.22 15.53 -1.76
CA LEU A 104 -6.86 15.58 -1.21
C LEU A 104 -6.49 14.30 -0.44
N VAL A 105 -7.44 13.73 0.32
CA VAL A 105 -7.23 12.45 1.02
C VAL A 105 -7.13 11.28 0.04
N VAL A 106 -7.95 11.24 -1.02
CA VAL A 106 -7.83 10.22 -2.07
C VAL A 106 -6.48 10.34 -2.80
N ALA A 107 -6.06 11.57 -3.10
CA ALA A 107 -4.78 11.84 -3.74
C ALA A 107 -3.60 11.43 -2.85
N SER A 108 -3.67 11.66 -1.53
CA SER A 108 -2.62 11.22 -0.61
C SER A 108 -2.54 9.69 -0.53
N TYR A 109 -3.68 8.97 -0.54
CA TYR A 109 -3.67 7.51 -0.65
C TYR A 109 -3.05 7.03 -1.97
N ALA A 110 -3.30 7.71 -3.08
CA ALA A 110 -2.67 7.40 -4.37
C ALA A 110 -1.15 7.60 -4.32
N LEU A 111 -0.67 8.72 -3.76
CA LEU A 111 0.77 8.98 -3.62
C LEU A 111 1.45 7.95 -2.70
N LEU A 112 0.83 7.63 -1.56
CA LEU A 112 1.34 6.62 -0.63
C LEU A 112 1.34 5.22 -1.24
N GLY A 113 0.31 4.86 -2.01
CA GLY A 113 0.27 3.60 -2.74
C GLY A 113 1.36 3.51 -3.80
N GLY A 114 1.60 4.59 -4.56
CA GLY A 114 2.68 4.67 -5.54
C GLY A 114 4.05 4.54 -4.90
N GLY A 115 4.29 5.28 -3.81
CA GLY A 115 5.53 5.20 -3.03
C GLY A 115 5.77 3.82 -2.41
N ALA A 116 4.72 3.20 -1.85
CA ALA A 116 4.81 1.84 -1.29
C ALA A 116 5.20 0.83 -2.38
N SER A 117 4.54 0.90 -3.53
CA SER A 117 4.80 0.03 -4.68
C SER A 117 6.19 0.23 -5.27
N TYR A 118 6.68 1.48 -5.30
CA TYR A 118 8.05 1.81 -5.69
C TYR A 118 9.08 1.16 -4.75
N CYS A 119 8.89 1.27 -3.44
CA CYS A 119 9.77 0.65 -2.46
C CYS A 119 9.79 -0.88 -2.60
N LEU A 120 8.61 -1.49 -2.83
CA LEU A 120 8.51 -2.93 -3.05
C LEU A 120 9.20 -3.38 -4.35
N ALA A 121 9.12 -2.58 -5.42
CA ALA A 121 9.81 -2.88 -6.67
C ALA A 121 11.34 -2.85 -6.52
N GLU A 122 11.88 -1.87 -5.81
CA GLU A 122 13.31 -1.81 -5.48
C GLU A 122 13.75 -3.03 -4.64
N LEU A 123 12.92 -3.46 -3.69
CA LEU A 123 13.15 -4.70 -2.91
C LEU A 123 13.07 -5.97 -3.78
N ALA A 124 12.32 -5.95 -4.88
CA ALA A 124 12.23 -7.04 -5.85
C ALA A 124 13.37 -7.05 -6.88
N GLY A 125 14.33 -6.12 -6.80
CA GLY A 125 15.50 -6.05 -7.70
C GLY A 125 15.36 -5.08 -8.87
N TYR A 126 14.26 -4.32 -8.96
CA TYR A 126 14.13 -3.26 -9.97
C TYR A 126 14.85 -1.99 -9.50
N HIS A 127 16.13 -1.88 -9.86
CA HIS A 127 17.00 -0.82 -9.36
C HIS A 127 16.88 0.49 -10.14
N TYR A 128 16.76 1.57 -9.39
CA TYR A 128 16.76 2.97 -9.80
C TYR A 128 15.68 3.35 -10.82
N LEU A 129 15.02 4.48 -10.57
CA LEU A 129 14.05 5.04 -11.52
C LEU A 129 14.73 5.58 -12.78
N TRP A 130 15.97 6.05 -12.64
CA TRP A 130 16.80 6.45 -13.76
C TRP A 130 18.20 5.88 -13.64
N SER A 131 18.77 5.45 -14.75
CA SER A 131 20.13 4.94 -14.82
C SER A 131 20.82 5.50 -16.07
N PRO A 132 22.13 5.83 -16.00
CA PRO A 132 22.89 6.13 -17.20
C PRO A 132 22.94 4.91 -18.12
N HIS A 133 22.71 5.13 -19.41
CA HIS A 133 22.78 4.09 -20.42
C HIS A 133 23.69 4.53 -21.56
N GLN A 134 24.23 3.57 -22.31
CA GLN A 134 25.20 3.85 -23.38
C GLN A 134 24.66 4.85 -24.42
N SER A 135 23.34 4.84 -24.65
CA SER A 135 22.64 5.73 -25.59
C SER A 135 22.07 7.02 -24.96
N CYS A 136 22.03 7.15 -23.63
CA CYS A 136 21.42 8.29 -22.95
C CYS A 136 22.06 8.57 -21.58
N ARG A 137 22.33 9.85 -21.26
CA ARG A 137 22.87 10.23 -19.94
C ARG A 137 21.96 9.84 -18.77
N TYR A 138 20.64 9.92 -18.93
CA TYR A 138 19.66 9.51 -17.94
C TYR A 138 18.44 8.87 -18.61
N CYS A 139 18.31 7.55 -18.50
CA CYS A 139 17.18 6.78 -19.02
C CYS A 139 16.14 6.50 -17.92
N LEU A 140 14.84 6.64 -18.22
CA LEU A 140 13.77 6.18 -17.33
C LEU A 140 13.61 4.66 -17.37
N ASN A 141 13.54 4.02 -16.20
CA ASN A 141 13.18 2.61 -16.05
C ASN A 141 11.65 2.44 -16.08
N GLU A 142 11.12 1.99 -17.23
CA GLU A 142 9.68 1.90 -17.44
C GLU A 142 9.01 0.82 -16.56
N TYR A 143 9.71 -0.26 -16.19
CA TYR A 143 9.17 -1.27 -15.26
C TYR A 143 8.92 -0.66 -13.87
N LEU A 144 9.86 0.13 -13.35
CA LEU A 144 9.73 0.75 -12.04
C LEU A 144 8.64 1.83 -12.05
N PHE A 145 8.52 2.57 -13.16
CA PHE A 145 7.42 3.51 -13.37
C PHE A 145 6.06 2.81 -13.44
N PHE A 146 5.96 1.69 -14.16
CA PHE A 146 4.75 0.87 -14.24
C PHE A 146 4.34 0.35 -12.85
N HIS A 147 5.31 -0.09 -12.06
CA HIS A 147 5.09 -0.55 -10.69
C HIS A 147 4.59 0.59 -9.78
N ALA A 148 5.18 1.78 -9.86
CA ALA A 148 4.71 2.95 -9.13
C ALA A 148 3.28 3.38 -9.55
N ALA A 149 2.98 3.35 -10.85
CA ALA A 149 1.66 3.64 -11.38
C ALA A 149 0.59 2.64 -10.89
N HIS A 150 0.94 1.34 -10.83
CA HIS A 150 0.08 0.30 -10.27
C HIS A 150 -0.23 0.56 -8.78
N GLY A 151 0.80 0.93 -8.00
CA GLY A 151 0.63 1.33 -6.60
C GLY A 151 -0.30 2.52 -6.43
N ALA A 152 -0.13 3.54 -7.28
CA ALA A 152 -0.99 4.72 -7.26
C ALA A 152 -2.44 4.38 -7.59
N PHE A 153 -2.67 3.46 -8.54
CA PHE A 153 -3.99 2.95 -8.87
C PHE A 153 -4.63 2.19 -7.70
N ILE A 154 -3.86 1.36 -6.98
CA ILE A 154 -4.31 0.70 -5.75
C ILE A 154 -4.73 1.74 -4.70
N GLY A 155 -3.90 2.77 -4.49
CA GLY A 155 -4.16 3.86 -3.57
C GLY A 155 -5.43 4.66 -3.91
N LEU A 156 -5.62 4.98 -5.18
CA LEU A 156 -6.81 5.66 -5.66
C LEU A 156 -8.07 4.83 -5.44
N ARG A 157 -8.05 3.54 -5.80
CA ARG A 157 -9.18 2.62 -5.55
C ARG A 157 -9.48 2.50 -4.07
N TYR A 158 -8.46 2.43 -3.23
CA TYR A 158 -8.60 2.36 -1.79
C TYR A 158 -9.22 3.64 -1.21
N GLY A 159 -8.72 4.82 -1.59
CA GLY A 159 -9.27 6.10 -1.14
C GLY A 159 -10.71 6.33 -1.59
N VAL A 160 -11.07 5.95 -2.82
CA VAL A 160 -12.46 6.03 -3.30
C VAL A 160 -13.35 5.07 -2.52
N ARG A 161 -12.91 3.81 -2.35
CA ARG A 161 -13.64 2.78 -1.60
C ARG A 161 -13.83 3.18 -0.13
N TYR A 162 -12.84 3.82 0.47
CA TYR A 162 -12.87 4.32 1.85
C TYR A 162 -14.12 5.18 2.11
N TYR A 163 -14.43 6.10 1.19
CA TYR A 163 -15.61 6.96 1.29
C TYR A 163 -16.90 6.31 0.79
N LEU A 164 -16.85 5.52 -0.31
CA LEU A 164 -18.05 4.90 -0.89
C LEU A 164 -18.62 3.77 -0.03
N LEU A 165 -17.76 2.90 0.50
CA LEU A 165 -18.17 1.74 1.29
C LEU A 165 -18.27 2.04 2.79
N LYS A 166 -18.22 3.32 3.18
CA LYS A 166 -18.39 3.70 4.58
C LYS A 166 -17.34 3.01 5.49
N GLU A 167 -16.16 2.71 4.96
CA GLU A 167 -15.07 2.12 5.75
C GLU A 167 -14.39 3.16 6.67
N SER A 168 -14.78 4.44 6.54
CA SER A 168 -14.43 5.53 7.46
C SER A 168 -15.13 5.47 8.83
N PHE A 169 -16.16 4.62 9.00
CA PHE A 169 -16.89 4.52 10.28
C PHE A 169 -16.30 3.46 11.18
N MET A 170 -16.03 3.85 12.43
CA MET A 170 -15.70 2.93 13.49
C MET A 170 -16.97 2.47 14.18
N VAL A 171 -17.35 1.21 13.96
CA VAL A 171 -18.43 0.56 14.71
C VAL A 171 -17.82 -0.11 15.94
N PHE A 172 -18.34 0.21 17.11
CA PHE A 172 -17.94 -0.45 18.36
C PHE A 172 -18.66 -1.80 18.44
N PRO A 173 -17.93 -2.94 18.46
CA PRO A 173 -18.57 -4.24 18.61
C PRO A 173 -19.17 -4.37 20.01
N SER A 174 -20.38 -4.94 20.10
CA SER A 174 -21.07 -5.20 21.37
C SER A 174 -20.37 -6.24 22.26
N ILE A 175 -19.52 -7.10 21.67
CA ILE A 175 -18.76 -8.14 22.38
C ILE A 175 -17.26 -7.96 22.09
N GLN A 176 -16.50 -7.64 23.13
CA GLN A 176 -15.05 -7.47 23.06
C GLN A 176 -14.34 -8.81 23.31
N GLN A 177 -13.69 -9.34 22.28
CA GLN A 177 -12.92 -10.59 22.39
C GLN A 177 -11.41 -10.32 22.43
N HIS A 178 -10.64 -11.25 23.00
CA HIS A 178 -9.19 -11.13 23.19
C HIS A 178 -8.40 -10.97 21.87
N LYS A 179 -7.34 -10.14 21.96
CA LYS A 179 -6.55 -9.55 20.84
C LYS A 179 -6.00 -10.52 19.79
N LEU A 180 -5.72 -11.78 20.14
CA LEU A 180 -4.92 -12.68 19.30
C LEU A 180 -5.73 -13.82 18.65
N PHE A 181 -6.88 -14.19 19.20
CA PHE A 181 -7.61 -15.40 18.75
C PHE A 181 -8.38 -15.19 17.43
N ARG A 182 -8.94 -14.00 17.19
CA ARG A 182 -9.59 -13.66 15.89
C ARG A 182 -8.60 -13.49 14.73
N LEU A 183 -7.37 -13.07 15.04
CA LEU A 183 -6.35 -12.79 14.02
C LEU A 183 -5.92 -14.07 13.31
N ARG A 184 -5.57 -15.12 14.07
CA ARG A 184 -5.01 -16.38 13.53
C ARG A 184 -5.95 -17.13 12.60
N GLY A 185 -7.26 -17.18 12.91
CA GLY A 185 -8.23 -17.94 12.12
C GLY A 185 -8.60 -17.34 10.76
N HIS A 186 -8.33 -16.04 10.54
CA HIS A 186 -8.78 -15.34 9.33
C HIS A 186 -7.64 -14.83 8.44
N VAL A 187 -6.36 -15.00 8.82
CA VAL A 187 -5.21 -14.51 8.02
C VAL A 187 -5.25 -15.04 6.60
N THR A 188 -5.43 -16.36 6.41
CA THR A 188 -5.46 -16.98 5.07
C THR A 188 -6.61 -16.47 4.22
N SER A 189 -7.79 -16.29 4.84
CA SER A 189 -8.94 -15.70 4.15
C SER A 189 -8.67 -14.26 3.72
N HIS A 190 -7.97 -13.47 4.54
CA HIS A 190 -7.58 -12.10 4.20
C HIS A 190 -6.52 -12.02 3.11
N VAL A 191 -5.55 -12.93 3.11
CA VAL A 191 -4.58 -13.00 2.01
C VAL A 191 -5.28 -13.37 0.71
N ARG A 192 -6.20 -14.35 0.74
CA ARG A 192 -7.01 -14.72 -0.43
C ARG A 192 -7.86 -13.55 -0.94
N GLU A 193 -8.48 -12.80 -0.03
CA GLU A 193 -9.26 -11.61 -0.38
C GLU A 193 -8.38 -10.49 -0.94
N ALA A 194 -7.19 -10.28 -0.38
CA ALA A 194 -6.22 -9.33 -0.91
C ALA A 194 -5.80 -9.74 -2.34
N LEU A 195 -5.53 -11.03 -2.56
CA LEU A 195 -5.18 -11.58 -3.86
C LEU A 195 -6.27 -11.37 -4.91
N THR A 196 -7.53 -11.66 -4.58
CA THR A 196 -8.65 -11.45 -5.52
C THR A 196 -8.86 -9.97 -5.81
N ARG A 197 -8.67 -9.08 -4.81
CA ARG A 197 -8.74 -7.62 -5.00
C ARG A 197 -7.62 -7.10 -5.91
N THR A 198 -6.40 -7.61 -5.74
CA THR A 198 -5.26 -7.28 -6.61
C THR A 198 -5.49 -7.77 -8.03
N LEU A 199 -5.87 -9.05 -8.22
CA LEU A 199 -6.17 -9.61 -9.55
C LEU A 199 -7.30 -8.83 -10.25
N GLY A 200 -8.37 -8.55 -9.53
CA GLY A 200 -9.46 -7.72 -10.04
C GLY A 200 -9.00 -6.30 -10.39
N GLY A 201 -8.00 -5.76 -9.69
CA GLY A 201 -7.38 -4.47 -10.00
C GLY A 201 -6.51 -4.51 -11.24
N LEU A 202 -5.63 -5.51 -11.36
CA LEU A 202 -4.74 -5.70 -12.50
C LEU A 202 -5.55 -5.80 -13.80
N ARG A 203 -6.70 -6.50 -13.78
CA ARG A 203 -7.64 -6.57 -14.92
C ARG A 203 -8.03 -5.19 -15.48
N TYR A 204 -8.19 -4.18 -14.63
CA TYR A 204 -8.52 -2.81 -15.06
C TYR A 204 -7.26 -1.96 -15.29
N PHE A 205 -6.20 -2.20 -14.54
CA PHE A 205 -4.97 -1.41 -14.62
C PHE A 205 -4.24 -1.61 -15.95
N TYR A 206 -4.11 -2.85 -16.44
CA TYR A 206 -3.43 -3.15 -17.71
C TYR A 206 -4.03 -2.40 -18.91
N PRO A 207 -5.35 -2.49 -19.21
CA PRO A 207 -5.92 -1.74 -20.32
C PRO A 207 -5.87 -0.22 -20.09
N LEU A 208 -6.03 0.23 -18.84
CA LEU A 208 -5.94 1.66 -18.52
C LEU A 208 -4.52 2.20 -18.79
N TYR A 209 -3.48 1.47 -18.40
CA TYR A 209 -2.10 1.84 -18.67
C TYR A 209 -1.78 1.76 -20.15
N PHE A 210 -2.30 0.75 -20.87
CA PHE A 210 -2.12 0.66 -22.32
C PHE A 210 -2.72 1.87 -23.05
N LEU A 211 -3.91 2.33 -22.65
CA LEU A 211 -4.59 3.47 -23.29
C LEU A 211 -4.04 4.83 -22.85
N LEU A 212 -3.78 5.02 -21.56
CA LEU A 212 -3.47 6.33 -20.98
C LEU A 212 -2.01 6.46 -20.53
N GLY A 213 -1.25 5.37 -20.40
CA GLY A 213 0.10 5.35 -19.80
C GLY A 213 1.13 6.19 -20.54
N TYR A 214 0.94 6.43 -21.84
CA TYR A 214 1.77 7.35 -22.63
C TYR A 214 1.78 8.78 -22.04
N TYR A 215 0.63 9.26 -21.58
CA TYR A 215 0.49 10.64 -21.07
C TYR A 215 1.31 10.89 -19.79
N PRO A 216 1.12 10.16 -18.67
CA PRO A 216 1.88 10.39 -17.45
C PRO A 216 3.37 10.07 -17.67
N ARG A 217 3.71 9.05 -18.47
CA ARG A 217 5.10 8.71 -18.80
C ARG A 217 5.82 9.87 -19.45
N ASN A 218 5.26 10.44 -20.52
CA ASN A 218 5.89 11.54 -21.24
C ASN A 218 5.90 12.86 -20.48
N ARG A 219 4.99 13.04 -19.52
CA ARG A 219 5.05 14.19 -18.60
C ARG A 219 6.23 14.04 -17.65
N VAL A 220 6.44 12.87 -17.05
CA VAL A 220 7.58 12.60 -16.17
C VAL A 220 8.91 12.76 -16.91
N ILE A 221 9.01 12.21 -18.12
CA ILE A 221 10.20 12.34 -18.98
C ILE A 221 10.54 13.81 -19.23
N ARG A 222 9.55 14.63 -19.63
CA ARG A 222 9.75 16.06 -19.88
C ARG A 222 10.10 16.85 -18.62
N LEU A 223 9.44 16.55 -17.50
CA LEU A 223 9.67 17.25 -16.22
C LEU A 223 11.07 16.99 -15.66
N LEU A 224 11.58 15.77 -15.82
CA LEU A 224 12.87 15.35 -15.30
C LEU A 224 14.01 15.45 -16.33
N GLY A 225 13.73 15.89 -17.55
CA GLY A 225 14.71 15.97 -18.64
C GLY A 225 15.31 14.60 -19.03
N LEU A 226 14.53 13.53 -18.85
CA LEU A 226 14.99 12.15 -19.10
C LEU A 226 14.82 11.76 -20.57
N GLN A 227 15.50 10.69 -20.97
CA GLN A 227 15.25 9.98 -22.22
C GLN A 227 14.64 8.60 -21.90
N LEU A 228 13.91 8.02 -22.85
CA LEU A 228 13.35 6.67 -22.66
C LEU A 228 14.41 5.63 -23.01
N ARG A 229 14.54 4.59 -22.20
CA ARG A 229 15.42 3.46 -22.53
C ARG A 229 14.79 2.63 -23.64
N ASP A 230 15.49 2.46 -24.75
CA ASP A 230 14.95 1.75 -25.92
C ASP A 230 14.76 0.24 -25.67
N ASP A 231 15.60 -0.33 -24.81
CA ASP A 231 15.62 -1.77 -24.52
C ASP A 231 14.51 -2.23 -23.57
N VAL A 232 13.88 -1.29 -22.86
CA VAL A 232 12.94 -1.56 -21.75
C VAL A 232 11.57 -0.93 -22.02
N ARG A 233 11.19 -0.82 -23.30
CA ARG A 233 9.93 -0.18 -23.70
C ARG A 233 8.73 -1.12 -23.53
N LEU A 234 7.81 -0.80 -22.62
CA LEU A 234 6.51 -1.50 -22.45
C LEU A 234 5.47 -1.07 -23.51
N THR A 235 5.91 -0.88 -24.75
CA THR A 235 5.05 -0.42 -25.86
C THR A 235 4.35 -1.56 -26.58
N SER A 236 4.90 -2.78 -26.51
CA SER A 236 4.29 -3.98 -27.08
C SER A 236 3.42 -4.71 -26.06
N LEU A 237 2.28 -5.25 -26.51
CA LEU A 237 1.39 -6.09 -25.68
C LEU A 237 2.12 -7.32 -25.11
N SER A 238 3.08 -7.87 -25.86
CA SER A 238 3.90 -9.01 -25.43
C SER A 238 4.85 -8.67 -24.28
N SER A 239 5.41 -7.46 -24.27
CA SER A 239 6.29 -6.97 -23.20
C SER A 239 5.49 -6.57 -21.96
N LEU A 240 4.26 -6.07 -22.14
CA LEU A 240 3.36 -5.77 -21.02
C LEU A 240 2.92 -7.05 -20.29
N MET A 241 2.76 -8.16 -21.02
CA MET A 241 2.34 -9.47 -20.49
C MET A 241 3.52 -10.36 -20.03
N ASP A 242 4.66 -9.78 -19.68
CA ASP A 242 5.74 -10.55 -19.06
C ASP A 242 5.28 -11.17 -17.74
N LEU A 243 5.43 -12.49 -17.61
CA LEU A 243 5.03 -13.26 -16.43
C LEU A 243 5.80 -12.79 -15.18
N GLY A 244 7.07 -12.40 -15.32
CA GLY A 244 7.87 -11.89 -14.19
C GLY A 244 7.39 -10.53 -13.68
N LEU A 245 6.99 -9.65 -14.60
CA LEU A 245 6.38 -8.38 -14.26
C LEU A 245 5.00 -8.58 -13.62
N PHE A 246 4.19 -9.48 -14.17
CA PHE A 246 2.86 -9.77 -13.64
C PHE A 246 2.93 -10.35 -12.21
N THR A 247 3.83 -11.29 -11.95
CA THR A 247 4.00 -11.89 -10.62
C THR A 247 4.51 -10.88 -9.61
N SER A 248 5.52 -10.07 -9.95
CA SER A 248 6.02 -9.02 -9.06
C SER A 248 4.94 -7.99 -8.70
N LEU A 249 4.14 -7.53 -9.67
CA LEU A 249 3.00 -6.63 -9.41
C LEU A 249 1.91 -7.27 -8.56
N LEU A 250 1.63 -8.55 -8.80
CA LEU A 250 0.63 -9.29 -8.04
C LEU A 250 1.06 -9.40 -6.58
N VAL A 251 2.30 -9.83 -6.32
CA VAL A 251 2.86 -9.99 -4.97
C VAL A 251 3.01 -8.64 -4.28
N ALA A 252 3.40 -7.59 -4.99
CA ALA A 252 3.47 -6.25 -4.39
C ALA A 252 2.09 -5.69 -4.06
N GLY A 253 1.12 -5.83 -4.97
CA GLY A 253 -0.24 -5.37 -4.76
C GLY A 253 -0.94 -6.09 -3.60
N THR A 254 -0.71 -7.40 -3.44
CA THR A 254 -1.20 -8.14 -2.28
C THR A 254 -0.55 -7.68 -0.99
N THR A 255 0.78 -7.45 -0.97
CA THR A 255 1.49 -6.92 0.20
C THR A 255 0.94 -5.57 0.65
N ILE A 256 0.70 -4.65 -0.28
CA ILE A 256 0.08 -3.34 0.02
C ILE A 256 -1.33 -3.53 0.61
N HIS A 257 -2.16 -4.36 -0.03
CA HIS A 257 -3.53 -4.60 0.44
C HIS A 257 -3.60 -5.28 1.81
N VAL A 258 -2.73 -6.26 2.06
CA VAL A 258 -2.59 -6.92 3.36
C VAL A 258 -2.14 -5.92 4.40
N GLY A 259 -1.07 -5.15 4.12
CA GLY A 259 -0.54 -4.14 5.03
C GLY A 259 -1.60 -3.11 5.46
N TRP A 260 -2.31 -2.53 4.49
CA TRP A 260 -3.35 -1.52 4.78
C TRP A 260 -4.55 -2.12 5.52
N SER A 261 -5.06 -3.26 5.07
CA SER A 261 -6.22 -3.91 5.69
C SER A 261 -5.91 -4.39 7.11
N PHE A 262 -4.70 -4.90 7.32
CA PHE A 262 -4.24 -5.36 8.63
C PHE A 262 -4.00 -4.18 9.58
N GLY A 263 -3.34 -3.12 9.12
CA GLY A 263 -3.15 -1.90 9.90
C GLY A 263 -4.45 -1.26 10.34
N LEU A 264 -5.45 -1.18 9.46
CA LEU A 264 -6.78 -0.70 9.81
C LEU A 264 -7.45 -1.52 10.92
N ARG A 265 -7.34 -2.85 10.87
CA ARG A 265 -7.94 -3.74 11.86
C ARG A 265 -7.27 -3.60 13.22
N ILE A 266 -5.94 -3.50 13.23
CA ILE A 266 -5.17 -3.22 14.45
C ILE A 266 -5.63 -1.89 15.03
N PHE A 267 -5.65 -0.83 14.21
CA PHE A 267 -6.08 0.49 14.65
C PHE A 267 -7.48 0.46 15.28
N ARG A 268 -8.46 -0.14 14.60
CA ARG A 268 -9.82 -0.30 15.14
C ARG A 268 -9.81 -1.05 16.47
N THR A 269 -9.06 -2.14 16.57
CA THR A 269 -8.94 -2.94 17.80
C THR A 269 -8.34 -2.15 18.97
N PHE A 270 -7.37 -1.27 18.71
CA PHE A 270 -6.80 -0.39 19.75
C PHE A 270 -7.79 0.68 20.19
N GLN A 271 -8.57 1.23 19.27
CA GLN A 271 -9.57 2.26 19.60
C GLN A 271 -10.79 1.70 20.34
N THR A 272 -11.24 0.49 20.02
CA THR A 272 -12.43 -0.13 20.63
C THR A 272 -12.18 -0.84 21.96
N GLN A 273 -10.97 -0.77 22.53
CA GLN A 273 -10.66 -1.36 23.84
C GLN A 273 -11.31 -0.57 24.99
N VAL A 274 -11.86 -1.28 26.00
CA VAL A 274 -12.40 -0.67 27.22
C VAL A 274 -11.31 0.17 27.89
N TYR A 275 -11.67 1.39 28.27
CA TYR A 275 -10.88 2.17 29.20
C TYR A 275 -11.29 1.75 30.62
N ARG A 276 -10.47 0.94 31.29
CA ARG A 276 -10.59 0.80 32.75
C ARG A 276 -9.93 2.03 33.35
N VAL A 277 -10.74 3.03 33.71
CA VAL A 277 -10.27 4.04 34.66
C VAL A 277 -10.01 3.27 35.94
N CYS A 278 -8.74 3.11 36.34
CA CYS A 278 -8.45 2.74 37.72
C CYS A 278 -8.86 3.96 38.55
N VAL A 279 -10.08 3.94 39.07
CA VAL A 279 -10.44 4.82 40.19
C VAL A 279 -9.64 4.28 41.36
N THR A 280 -8.50 4.88 41.64
CA THR A 280 -7.84 4.73 42.93
C THR A 280 -8.81 5.28 43.96
N GLY A 281 -9.49 4.39 44.68
CA GLY A 281 -10.33 4.75 45.81
C GLY A 281 -9.49 5.44 46.87
N ASN A 282 -10.03 6.54 47.40
CA ASN A 282 -9.59 7.16 48.65
C ASN A 282 -9.58 6.15 49.79
#